data_AF-A0A8H3EIW8-F1
#
_entry.id   AF-A0A8H3EIW8-F1
#
_cell.length_a   1.000
_cell.length_b   1.000
_cell.length_c   1.000
_cell.angle_alpha   90.00
_cell.angle_beta   90.00
_cell.angle_gamma   90.00
#
_symmetry.space_group_name_H-M   'P 1'
#
loop_
_entity.id
_entity.type
_entity.pdbx_description
1 polymer ?
#
loop_
_entity_poly.entity_id
_entity_poly.type
_entity_poly.pdbx_seq_one_letter_code
_entity_poly.pdbx_strand_id
1 'polypeptide(L)'
;MPKKSTKRFTVQDYLGDIKTEDLSGGLWTPDKQWNRMHGDGKSTTGGNYHIETMQDSSGKYIAKIAGAPDSSPVIIAAAGEAQPSFQGVVDGLKAKFA
;
A
#
# COMPACT_ATOMS: atom_id res chain seq x y z
N MET A 1 13.67 -26.00 21.28
CA MET A 1 13.59 -25.18 20.05
C MET A 1 13.61 -23.72 20.46
N PRO A 2 14.60 -22.91 20.05
CA PRO A 2 14.53 -21.47 20.34
C PRO A 2 13.30 -20.91 19.62
N LYS A 3 12.38 -20.29 20.36
CA LYS A 3 11.28 -19.53 19.76
C LYS A 3 11.93 -18.43 18.92
N LYS A 4 11.80 -18.52 17.59
CA LYS A 4 12.23 -17.44 16.69
C LYS A 4 11.65 -16.15 17.26
N SER A 5 12.52 -15.23 17.65
CA SER A 5 12.13 -13.85 17.91
C SER A 5 11.39 -13.37 16.66
N THR A 6 10.06 -13.26 16.74
CA THR A 6 9.25 -12.73 15.65
C THR A 6 9.65 -11.26 15.53
N LYS A 7 10.57 -10.96 14.59
CA LYS A 7 10.93 -9.59 14.27
C LYS A 7 9.60 -8.85 14.04
N ARG A 8 9.34 -7.80 14.81
CA ARG A 8 8.18 -6.95 14.53
C ARG A 8 8.46 -6.28 13.21
N PHE A 9 7.85 -6.76 12.14
CA PHE A 9 7.97 -6.15 10.82
C PHE A 9 7.38 -4.75 10.90
N THR A 10 8.17 -3.75 10.52
CA THR A 10 7.72 -2.37 10.44
C THR A 10 7.07 -2.11 9.08
N VAL A 11 6.34 -0.99 8.97
CA VAL A 11 5.81 -0.51 7.68
C VAL A 11 6.96 -0.17 6.72
N GLN A 12 8.10 0.27 7.23
CA GLN A 12 9.30 0.53 6.42
C GLN A 12 9.91 -0.75 5.86
N ASP A 13 10.08 -1.81 6.69
CA ASP A 13 10.52 -3.13 6.20
C ASP A 13 9.57 -3.63 5.11
N TYR A 14 8.26 -3.50 5.36
CA TYR A 14 7.22 -3.87 4.42
C TYR A 14 7.36 -3.16 3.08
N LEU A 15 7.39 -1.82 3.06
CA LEU A 15 7.53 -1.01 1.84
C LEU A 15 8.87 -1.23 1.13
N GLY A 16 9.94 -1.51 1.88
CA GLY A 16 11.26 -1.80 1.34
C GLY A 16 11.31 -3.10 0.54
N ASP A 17 10.53 -4.11 0.95
CA ASP A 17 10.46 -5.41 0.31
C ASP A 17 9.47 -5.49 -0.86
N ILE A 18 8.68 -4.43 -1.09
CA ILE A 18 7.71 -4.40 -2.20
C ILE A 18 8.44 -4.34 -3.55
N LYS A 19 8.15 -5.34 -4.38
CA LYS A 19 8.50 -5.37 -5.79
C LYS A 19 7.27 -5.02 -6.61
N THR A 20 7.28 -3.88 -7.29
CA THR A 20 6.13 -3.35 -8.02
C THR A 20 5.74 -4.21 -9.23
N GLU A 21 6.68 -4.98 -9.76
CA GLU A 21 6.47 -6.00 -10.80
C GLU A 21 5.62 -7.19 -10.34
N ASP A 22 5.66 -7.53 -9.04
CA ASP A 22 4.90 -8.63 -8.46
C ASP A 22 3.48 -8.19 -8.04
N LEU A 23 3.20 -6.89 -8.11
CA LEU A 23 1.91 -6.32 -7.72
C LEU A 23 0.85 -6.56 -8.79
N SER A 24 -0.34 -6.91 -8.33
CA SER A 24 -1.52 -7.20 -9.12
C SER A 24 -2.78 -6.74 -8.39
N GLY A 25 -3.91 -6.76 -9.07
CA GLY A 25 -5.21 -6.31 -8.53
C GLY A 25 -5.75 -5.10 -9.26
N GLY A 26 -6.98 -4.73 -8.92
CA GLY A 26 -7.61 -3.55 -9.50
C GLY A 26 -7.05 -2.29 -8.82
N LEU A 27 -6.47 -1.40 -9.61
CA LEU A 27 -6.17 -0.07 -9.14
C LEU A 27 -7.40 0.81 -9.29
N TRP A 28 -7.77 1.52 -8.23
CA TRP A 28 -8.80 2.58 -8.17
C TRP A 28 -10.25 2.16 -8.49
N THR A 29 -10.45 0.99 -9.09
CA THR A 29 -11.77 0.46 -9.47
C THR A 29 -12.22 -0.63 -8.50
N PRO A 30 -13.50 -0.65 -8.06
CA PRO A 30 -14.52 0.36 -8.31
C PRO A 30 -14.24 1.67 -7.54
N ASP A 31 -14.56 2.80 -8.17
CA ASP A 31 -14.39 4.12 -7.57
C ASP A 31 -15.08 4.20 -6.21
N LYS A 32 -14.52 5.04 -5.32
CA LYS A 32 -15.03 5.26 -3.96
C LYS A 32 -15.06 3.99 -3.10
N GLN A 33 -14.33 2.96 -3.50
CA GLN A 33 -14.09 1.76 -2.68
C GLN A 33 -12.60 1.53 -2.53
N TRP A 34 -12.21 1.07 -1.34
CA TRP A 34 -10.86 0.61 -1.08
C TRP A 34 -10.64 -0.70 -1.83
N ASN A 35 -9.78 -0.67 -2.84
CA ASN A 35 -9.32 -1.86 -3.52
C ASN A 35 -7.93 -2.26 -3.03
N ARG A 36 -7.78 -3.54 -2.73
CA ARG A 36 -6.54 -4.10 -2.23
C ARG A 36 -5.59 -4.37 -3.38
N MET A 37 -4.36 -3.91 -3.22
CA MET A 37 -3.25 -4.35 -4.06
C MET A 37 -2.76 -5.71 -3.56
N HIS A 38 -2.75 -6.68 -4.47
CA HIS A 38 -2.27 -8.04 -4.24
C HIS A 38 -0.83 -8.18 -4.73
N GLY A 39 -0.08 -9.13 -4.16
CA GLY A 39 1.24 -9.49 -4.67
C GLY A 39 2.42 -9.14 -3.78
N ASP A 40 2.21 -8.38 -2.71
CA ASP A 40 3.30 -7.94 -1.85
C ASP A 40 3.50 -8.89 -0.65
N GLY A 41 4.77 -9.11 -0.26
CA GLY A 41 5.29 -9.22 1.12
C GLY A 41 4.65 -10.18 2.11
N LYS A 42 3.59 -10.90 1.73
CA LYS A 42 2.68 -11.65 2.62
C LYS A 42 3.42 -12.75 3.37
N SER A 43 4.41 -13.34 2.73
CA SER A 43 5.30 -14.34 3.34
C SER A 43 6.28 -13.72 4.33
N THR A 44 6.73 -12.49 4.06
CA THR A 44 7.74 -11.80 4.86
C THR A 44 7.12 -11.14 6.08
N THR A 45 6.00 -10.42 5.92
CA THR A 45 5.29 -9.74 7.02
C THR A 45 4.23 -10.61 7.68
N GLY A 46 4.07 -11.87 7.26
CA GLY A 46 3.03 -12.78 7.74
C GLY A 46 1.60 -12.34 7.37
N GLY A 47 1.46 -11.43 6.40
CA GLY A 47 0.17 -10.84 6.01
C GLY A 47 -0.36 -9.78 6.97
N ASN A 48 0.51 -9.24 7.84
CA ASN A 48 0.13 -8.19 8.80
C ASN A 48 -0.19 -6.84 8.14
N TYR A 49 0.35 -6.59 6.94
CA TYR A 49 0.14 -5.34 6.21
C TYR A 49 -0.34 -5.62 4.79
N HIS A 50 -1.13 -4.70 4.25
CA HIS A 50 -1.46 -4.66 2.83
C HIS A 50 -1.76 -3.23 2.38
N ILE A 51 -1.51 -2.94 1.10
CA ILE A 51 -1.85 -1.66 0.49
C ILE A 51 -3.30 -1.68 0.00
N GLU A 52 -4.02 -0.61 0.30
CA GLU A 52 -5.34 -0.31 -0.27
C GLU A 52 -5.28 1.00 -1.03
N THR A 53 -5.96 1.06 -2.17
CA THR A 53 -6.06 2.23 -3.04
C THR A 53 -7.53 2.58 -3.27
N MET A 54 -7.84 3.85 -3.46
CA MET A 54 -9.20 4.32 -3.74
C MET A 54 -9.15 5.62 -4.55
N GLN A 55 -10.08 5.80 -5.49
CA GLN A 55 -10.41 7.14 -5.97
C GLN A 55 -11.51 7.73 -5.09
N ASP A 56 -11.24 8.82 -4.39
CA ASP A 56 -12.20 9.42 -3.45
C ASP A 56 -13.34 10.15 -4.17
N SER A 57 -14.32 10.65 -3.42
CA SER A 57 -15.44 11.41 -3.98
C SER A 57 -15.04 12.74 -4.64
N SER A 58 -13.82 13.22 -4.37
CA SER A 58 -13.25 14.43 -4.94
C SER A 58 -12.51 14.15 -6.25
N GLY A 59 -12.38 12.87 -6.64
CA GLY A 59 -11.63 12.42 -7.81
C GLY A 59 -10.12 12.23 -7.55
N LYS A 60 -9.65 12.37 -6.31
CA LYS A 60 -8.25 12.18 -5.92
C LYS A 60 -7.93 10.69 -5.79
N TYR A 61 -6.71 10.33 -6.16
CA TYR A 61 -6.20 8.97 -5.99
C TYR A 61 -5.47 8.89 -4.65
N ILE A 62 -6.00 8.08 -3.73
CA ILE A 62 -5.45 7.92 -2.39
C ILE A 62 -5.05 6.48 -2.09
N ALA A 63 -4.00 6.29 -1.31
CA ALA A 63 -3.56 4.98 -0.86
C ALA A 63 -3.26 4.96 0.64
N LYS A 64 -3.39 3.81 1.27
CA LYS A 64 -3.02 3.61 2.67
C LYS A 64 -2.46 2.21 2.89
N ILE A 65 -1.79 2.02 4.01
CA ILE A 65 -1.31 0.71 4.46
C ILE A 65 -2.23 0.26 5.59
N ALA A 66 -3.06 -0.73 5.30
CA ALA A 66 -3.91 -1.36 6.30
C ALA A 66 -3.05 -2.25 7.21
N GLY A 67 -3.40 -2.31 8.50
CA GLY A 67 -2.64 -3.04 9.52
C GLY A 67 -1.49 -2.26 10.14
N ALA A 68 -1.12 -1.11 9.56
CA ALA A 68 -0.16 -0.18 10.14
C ALA A 68 -0.75 0.51 11.39
N PRO A 69 0.10 0.92 12.37
CA PRO A 69 -0.35 1.78 13.48
C PRO A 69 -0.94 3.11 13.00
N ASP A 70 -0.41 3.64 11.90
CA ASP A 70 -0.95 4.79 11.16
C ASP A 70 -1.42 4.31 9.78
N SER A 71 -2.73 4.09 9.64
CA SER A 71 -3.39 3.75 8.36
C SER A 71 -4.03 4.98 7.70
N SER A 72 -3.54 6.18 8.00
CA SER A 72 -4.04 7.40 7.38
C SER A 72 -3.81 7.37 5.86
N PRO A 73 -4.82 7.72 5.05
CA PRO A 73 -4.68 7.75 3.62
C PRO A 73 -3.77 8.90 3.15
N VAL A 74 -2.95 8.59 2.16
CA VAL A 74 -2.02 9.49 1.49
C VAL A 74 -2.55 9.80 0.11
N ILE A 75 -2.49 11.06 -0.29
CA ILE A 75 -2.83 11.46 -1.66
C ILE A 75 -1.65 11.07 -2.57
N ILE A 76 -1.91 10.19 -3.53
CA ILE A 76 -0.95 9.73 -4.53
C ILE A 76 -1.00 10.62 -5.77
N ALA A 77 -2.19 11.05 -6.17
CA ALA A 77 -2.40 12.02 -7.25
C ALA A 77 -3.66 12.86 -7.02
N ALA A 78 -3.63 14.09 -7.53
CA ALA A 78 -4.74 15.03 -7.42
C ALA A 78 -5.89 14.67 -8.37
N ALA A 79 -7.04 15.31 -8.16
CA ALA A 79 -8.19 15.14 -9.03
C ALA A 79 -7.89 15.66 -10.44
N GLY A 80 -8.18 14.85 -11.46
CA GLY A 80 -7.92 15.18 -12.87
C GLY A 80 -6.50 14.88 -13.35
N GLU A 81 -5.61 14.39 -12.47
CA GLU A 81 -4.32 13.85 -12.90
C GLU A 81 -4.47 12.45 -13.49
N ALA A 82 -3.44 12.02 -14.23
CA ALA A 82 -3.40 10.67 -14.77
C ALA A 82 -3.43 9.63 -13.63
N GLN A 83 -4.14 8.53 -13.89
CA GLN A 83 -4.22 7.41 -12.96
C GLN A 83 -2.81 6.92 -12.56
N PRO A 84 -2.46 6.92 -11.26
CA PRO A 84 -1.12 6.50 -10.85
C PRO A 84 -0.92 5.01 -11.08
N SER A 85 0.32 4.65 -11.42
CA SER A 85 0.77 3.26 -11.51
C SER A 85 1.03 2.67 -10.12
N PHE A 86 1.20 1.34 -10.05
CA PHE A 86 1.65 0.67 -8.83
C PHE A 86 2.94 1.27 -8.25
N GLN A 87 3.88 1.66 -9.11
CA GLN A 87 5.11 2.32 -8.70
C GLN A 87 4.82 3.66 -8.02
N GLY A 88 3.97 4.50 -8.61
CA GLY A 88 3.58 5.78 -8.01
C GLY A 88 2.92 5.65 -6.64
N VAL A 89 2.11 4.60 -6.45
CA VAL A 89 1.51 4.28 -5.14
C VAL A 89 2.59 3.95 -4.11
N VAL A 90 3.50 3.03 -4.44
CA VAL A 90 4.55 2.60 -3.53
C VAL A 90 5.49 3.75 -3.19
N ASP A 91 5.85 4.60 -4.16
CA ASP A 91 6.71 5.75 -3.94
C ASP A 91 6.03 6.81 -3.05
N GLY A 92 4.74 7.09 -3.27
CA GLY A 92 3.96 8.00 -2.42
C GLY A 92 3.84 7.51 -0.98
N LEU A 93 3.66 6.20 -0.79
CA LEU A 93 3.65 5.58 0.54
C LEU A 93 5.05 5.62 1.18
N LYS A 94 6.10 5.29 0.43
CA LYS A 94 7.49 5.42 0.90
C LYS A 94 7.78 6.85 1.35
N ALA A 95 7.37 7.87 0.61
CA ALA A 95 7.57 9.26 1.00
C ALA A 95 6.87 9.64 2.32
N LYS A 96 5.71 9.03 2.62
CA LYS A 96 4.97 9.26 3.88
C LYS A 96 5.57 8.53 5.08
N PHE A 97 6.07 7.31 4.86
CA PHE A 97 6.54 6.40 5.91
C PHE A 97 8.07 6.28 6.00
N ALA A 98 8.83 7.00 5.16
CA ALA A 98 10.29 7.10 5.22
C ALA A 98 10.77 7.74 6.53
#